data_AF-A0A944E9H1-F1
#
_entry.id   AF-A0A944E9H1-F1
#
_cell.length_a   1.000
_cell.length_b   1.000
_cell.length_c   1.000
_cell.angle_alpha   90.00
_cell.angle_beta   90.00
_cell.angle_gamma   90.00
#
_symmetry.space_group_name_H-M   'P 1'
#
loop_
_entity.id
_entity.type
_entity.pdbx_description
1 polymer ?
#
loop_
_entity_poly.entity_id
_entity_poly.type
_entity_poly.pdbx_seq_one_letter_code
_entity_poly.pdbx_strand_id
1 'polypeptide(L)'
;MRIVRIGLAAAATVGALAVAVAPASAAVATAPAHTVAGAQAATPNPNTVKAAAFNQARSILAGAGAASAAKTHPVHGKSDVPVGYGTSLLAEARDEFRHDDRNLPADKKKSDMSKTHYDAIHKAAGVMGIDQW
;
A
#
# COMPACT_ATOMS: atom_id res chain seq x y z
N MET A 1 -45.81 21.11 -20.97
CA MET A 1 -44.82 20.18 -21.56
C MET A 1 -44.94 18.85 -20.82
N ARG A 2 -45.32 17.77 -21.54
CA ARG A 2 -45.18 16.31 -21.26
C ARG A 2 -45.59 15.75 -19.86
N ILE A 3 -46.67 14.95 -19.77
CA ILE A 3 -46.72 13.45 -19.75
C ILE A 3 -46.17 12.87 -18.43
N VAL A 4 -46.70 11.87 -17.72
CA VAL A 4 -47.90 11.00 -17.67
C VAL A 4 -47.81 10.34 -16.26
N ARG A 5 -48.94 9.81 -15.77
CA ARG A 5 -49.15 9.03 -14.53
C ARG A 5 -48.15 7.88 -14.34
N ILE A 6 -48.06 7.32 -13.13
CA ILE A 6 -48.14 5.88 -12.80
C ILE A 6 -47.84 5.74 -11.29
N GLY A 7 -48.82 5.27 -10.52
CA GLY A 7 -48.59 4.69 -9.19
C GLY A 7 -48.24 3.21 -9.30
N LEU A 8 -47.82 2.57 -8.20
CA LEU A 8 -48.28 1.24 -7.74
C LEU A 8 -47.30 0.59 -6.73
N ALA A 9 -47.92 0.01 -5.69
CA ALA A 9 -47.55 -1.11 -4.82
C ALA A 9 -46.34 -1.05 -3.87
N ALA A 10 -46.69 -0.97 -2.59
CA ALA A 10 -46.00 -1.66 -1.51
C ALA A 10 -46.21 -3.18 -1.63
N ALA A 11 -45.17 -3.96 -1.34
CA ALA A 11 -45.28 -5.37 -0.99
C ALA A 11 -44.23 -5.68 0.09
N ALA A 12 -44.70 -5.91 1.31
CA ALA A 12 -43.94 -6.47 2.41
C ALA A 12 -43.88 -7.99 2.25
N THR A 13 -42.71 -8.58 2.46
CA THR A 13 -42.58 -10.03 2.66
C THR A 13 -41.87 -10.30 3.98
N VAL A 14 -42.65 -10.90 4.89
CA VAL A 14 -42.26 -11.51 6.16
C VAL A 14 -41.67 -12.89 5.84
N GLY A 15 -40.50 -13.21 6.41
CA GLY A 15 -39.81 -14.49 6.20
C GLY A 15 -39.32 -15.11 7.51
N ALA A 16 -40.22 -15.91 8.11
CA ALA A 16 -40.05 -17.07 9.00
C ALA A 16 -38.89 -17.12 10.03
N LEU A 17 -39.27 -17.06 11.32
CA LEU A 17 -38.52 -17.64 12.43
C LEU A 17 -38.52 -19.18 12.33
N ALA A 18 -37.33 -19.79 12.35
CA ALA A 18 -37.16 -21.20 12.68
C ALA A 18 -36.51 -21.31 14.07
N VAL A 19 -37.28 -21.81 15.04
CA VAL A 19 -36.80 -22.23 16.36
C VAL A 19 -36.26 -23.65 16.23
N ALA A 20 -34.98 -23.84 16.54
CA ALA A 20 -34.40 -25.16 16.77
C ALA A 20 -33.79 -25.19 18.18
N VAL A 21 -34.26 -26.15 18.97
CA VAL A 21 -33.91 -26.39 20.37
C VAL A 21 -32.52 -27.05 20.46
N ALA A 22 -31.71 -26.55 21.40
CA ALA A 22 -30.38 -27.06 21.71
C ALA A 22 -30.39 -28.36 22.53
N PRO A 23 -29.33 -29.17 22.45
CA PRO A 23 -28.79 -29.84 23.61
C PRO A 23 -27.48 -29.16 24.05
N ALA A 24 -27.43 -28.80 25.34
CA ALA A 24 -26.22 -28.39 26.02
C ALA A 24 -25.33 -29.62 26.29
N SER A 25 -24.04 -29.55 25.95
CA SER A 25 -22.98 -30.31 26.63
C SER A 25 -21.59 -29.74 26.32
N ALA A 26 -20.89 -29.41 27.41
CA ALA A 26 -19.45 -29.27 27.58
C ALA A 26 -18.69 -28.28 26.67
N ALA A 27 -18.46 -27.09 27.23
CA ALA A 27 -17.41 -26.18 26.82
C ALA A 27 -16.02 -26.82 27.02
N VAL A 28 -15.24 -26.93 25.94
CA VAL A 28 -13.79 -26.77 26.00
C VAL A 28 -13.48 -25.53 25.18
N ALA A 29 -13.15 -24.45 25.86
CA ALA A 29 -12.71 -23.21 25.25
C ALA A 29 -11.32 -23.42 24.62
N THR A 30 -11.27 -23.79 23.36
CA THR A 30 -10.11 -23.50 22.52
C THR A 30 -10.24 -22.06 22.05
N ALA A 31 -9.31 -21.21 22.49
CA ALA A 31 -9.19 -19.83 22.08
C ALA A 31 -9.31 -19.73 20.54
N PRO A 32 -10.12 -18.81 19.98
CA PRO A 32 -10.08 -18.57 18.56
C PRO A 32 -8.67 -18.06 18.22
N ALA A 33 -7.96 -18.84 17.42
CA ALA A 33 -6.75 -18.40 16.75
C ALA A 33 -7.06 -17.05 16.10
N HIS A 34 -6.43 -15.99 16.61
CA HIS A 34 -6.49 -14.68 15.99
C HIS A 34 -6.08 -14.84 14.54
N THR A 35 -7.04 -14.70 13.62
CA THR A 35 -6.76 -14.60 12.20
C THR A 35 -5.96 -13.30 12.06
N VAL A 36 -4.63 -13.41 11.97
CA VAL A 36 -3.77 -12.28 11.68
C VAL A 36 -4.12 -11.84 10.26
N ALA A 37 -4.98 -10.83 10.17
CA ALA A 37 -5.27 -10.16 8.93
C ALA A 37 -3.97 -9.62 8.35
N GLY A 38 -3.61 -10.08 7.15
CA GLY A 38 -2.69 -9.37 6.27
C GLY A 38 -1.22 -9.78 6.31
N ALA A 39 -0.91 -11.07 6.22
CA ALA A 39 0.30 -11.46 5.49
C ALA A 39 -0.06 -11.42 3.99
N GLN A 40 -0.10 -10.21 3.39
CA GLN A 40 -0.08 -10.10 1.93
C GLN A 40 1.24 -10.74 1.48
N ALA A 41 1.16 -11.86 0.78
CA ALA A 41 2.32 -12.48 0.18
C ALA A 41 3.04 -11.40 -0.64
N ALA A 42 4.31 -11.13 -0.32
CA ALA A 42 5.11 -10.17 -1.06
C ALA A 42 5.08 -10.58 -2.54
N THR A 43 4.52 -9.73 -3.39
CA THR A 43 4.51 -9.99 -4.82
C THR A 43 5.98 -10.02 -5.27
N PRO A 44 6.40 -11.02 -6.07
CA PRO A 44 7.73 -10.95 -6.66
C PRO A 44 7.84 -9.66 -7.46
N ASN A 45 8.97 -8.98 -7.30
CA ASN A 45 9.24 -7.75 -8.03
C ASN A 45 9.10 -7.96 -9.55
N PRO A 46 8.62 -6.95 -10.28
CA PRO A 46 8.61 -7.02 -11.73
C PRO A 46 10.04 -7.12 -12.26
N ASN A 47 10.24 -7.71 -13.44
CA ASN A 47 11.55 -7.74 -14.08
C ASN A 47 12.00 -6.34 -14.54
N THR A 48 11.04 -5.48 -14.85
CA THR A 48 11.25 -4.13 -15.38
C THR A 48 10.25 -3.13 -14.81
N VAL A 49 10.67 -1.88 -14.73
CA VAL A 49 9.85 -0.74 -14.31
C VAL A 49 9.64 0.19 -15.50
N LYS A 50 8.41 0.71 -15.67
CA LYS A 50 8.13 1.72 -16.71
C LYS A 50 8.98 2.96 -16.49
N ALA A 51 9.57 3.51 -17.55
CA ALA A 51 10.40 4.73 -17.45
C ALA A 51 9.62 5.91 -16.83
N ALA A 52 8.32 6.03 -17.14
CA ALA A 52 7.45 7.03 -16.53
C ALA A 52 7.29 6.81 -15.01
N ALA A 53 7.11 5.57 -14.57
CA ALA A 53 7.00 5.21 -13.16
C ALA A 53 8.31 5.49 -12.41
N PHE A 54 9.46 5.15 -13.01
CA PHE A 54 10.78 5.49 -12.47
C PHE A 54 10.96 7.01 -12.30
N ASN A 55 10.63 7.78 -13.34
CA ASN A 55 10.74 9.25 -13.29
C ASN A 55 9.80 9.87 -12.25
N GLN A 56 8.58 9.33 -12.10
CA GLN A 56 7.63 9.75 -11.09
C GLN A 56 8.11 9.40 -9.67
N ALA A 57 8.63 8.19 -9.46
CA ALA A 57 9.23 7.78 -8.19
C ALA A 57 10.40 8.69 -7.81
N ARG A 58 11.29 8.98 -8.76
CA ARG A 58 12.38 9.96 -8.58
C ARG A 58 11.85 11.32 -8.12
N SER A 59 10.81 11.83 -8.77
CA SER A 59 10.21 13.12 -8.41
C SER A 59 9.59 13.12 -7.02
N ILE A 60 8.97 12.01 -6.59
CA ILE A 60 8.39 11.87 -5.25
C ILE A 60 9.51 11.94 -4.19
N LEU A 61 10.57 11.17 -4.39
CA LEU A 61 11.70 11.11 -3.47
C LEU A 61 12.45 12.45 -3.40
N ALA A 62 12.70 13.09 -4.54
CA ALA A 62 13.30 14.41 -4.60
C ALA A 62 12.45 15.46 -3.90
N GLY A 63 11.12 15.42 -4.08
CA GLY A 63 10.18 16.31 -3.38
C GLY A 63 10.10 16.07 -1.87
N ALA A 64 10.43 14.86 -1.42
CA ALA A 64 10.53 14.51 0.00
C ALA A 64 11.89 14.85 0.62
N GLY A 65 12.87 15.32 -0.18
CA GLY A 65 14.17 15.75 0.31
C GLY A 65 15.35 14.84 -0.03
N ALA A 66 15.14 13.72 -0.74
CA ALA A 66 16.27 12.86 -1.15
C ALA A 66 17.11 13.55 -2.24
N ALA A 67 18.30 14.02 -1.87
CA ALA A 67 19.25 14.66 -2.77
C ALA A 67 19.84 13.66 -3.77
N SER A 68 20.00 12.38 -3.39
CA SER A 68 20.35 11.28 -4.31
C SER A 68 19.37 11.21 -5.48
N ALA A 69 18.06 11.11 -5.19
CA ALA A 69 17.01 11.07 -6.19
C ALA A 69 16.93 12.34 -7.05
N ALA A 70 17.18 13.52 -6.45
CA ALA A 70 17.22 14.77 -7.20
C ALA A 70 18.36 14.80 -8.24
N LYS A 71 19.50 14.19 -7.91
CA LYS A 71 20.68 14.07 -8.78
C LYS A 71 20.56 12.94 -9.81
N THR A 72 19.75 11.92 -9.54
CA THR A 72 19.51 10.82 -10.50
C THR A 72 18.97 11.38 -11.82
N HIS A 73 19.50 10.91 -12.95
CA HIS A 73 18.99 11.33 -14.26
C HIS A 73 17.64 10.68 -14.58
N PRO A 74 16.67 11.43 -15.14
CA PRO A 74 15.45 10.83 -15.65
C PRO A 74 15.74 9.93 -16.85
N VAL A 75 14.91 8.92 -17.02
CA VAL A 75 14.96 8.02 -18.18
C VAL A 75 14.19 8.66 -19.33
N HIS A 76 14.86 8.85 -20.47
CA HIS A 76 14.27 9.31 -21.72
C HIS A 76 14.58 8.33 -22.86
N GLY A 77 13.68 8.25 -23.85
CA GLY A 77 13.87 7.43 -25.06
C GLY A 77 13.76 5.90 -24.83
N LYS A 78 13.35 5.47 -23.63
CA LYS A 78 13.12 4.05 -23.29
C LYS A 78 11.73 3.89 -22.68
N SER A 79 11.07 2.78 -23.01
CA SER A 79 9.78 2.43 -22.44
C SER A 79 9.90 1.88 -21.01
N ASP A 80 10.93 1.07 -20.78
CA ASP A 80 11.12 0.29 -19.56
C ASP A 80 12.61 0.25 -19.18
N VAL A 81 12.88 0.13 -17.88
CA VAL A 81 14.22 -0.07 -17.31
C VAL A 81 14.24 -1.32 -16.43
N PRO A 82 15.40 -1.96 -16.24
CA PRO A 82 15.51 -3.09 -15.31
C PRO A 82 15.07 -2.67 -13.91
N VAL A 83 14.42 -3.58 -13.18
CA VAL A 83 13.97 -3.32 -11.80
C VAL A 83 15.10 -2.87 -10.87
N GLY A 84 16.34 -3.29 -11.16
CA GLY A 84 17.54 -2.84 -10.48
C GLY A 84 17.69 -1.32 -10.39
N TYR A 85 17.23 -0.58 -11.41
CA TYR A 85 17.23 0.89 -11.37
C TYR A 85 16.30 1.42 -10.27
N GLY A 86 15.09 0.86 -10.18
CA GLY A 86 14.11 1.26 -9.17
C GLY A 86 14.55 0.87 -7.77
N THR A 87 15.07 -0.35 -7.57
CA THR A 87 15.54 -0.81 -6.25
C THR A 87 16.75 -0.01 -5.78
N SER A 88 17.70 0.34 -6.67
CA SER A 88 18.84 1.19 -6.30
C SER A 88 18.39 2.59 -5.90
N LEU A 89 17.46 3.20 -6.66
CA LEU A 89 16.89 4.51 -6.31
C LEU A 89 16.22 4.49 -4.92
N LEU A 90 15.46 3.43 -4.61
CA LEU A 90 14.81 3.28 -3.30
C LEU A 90 15.85 3.06 -2.19
N ALA A 91 16.83 2.19 -2.39
CA ALA A 91 17.86 1.91 -1.38
C ALA A 91 18.67 3.17 -1.04
N GLU A 92 19.11 3.94 -2.04
CA GLU A 92 19.84 5.19 -1.82
C GLU A 92 19.01 6.21 -1.04
N ALA A 93 17.75 6.42 -1.44
CA ALA A 93 16.86 7.33 -0.73
C ALA A 93 16.56 6.86 0.71
N ARG A 94 16.43 5.54 0.94
CA ARG A 94 16.22 4.97 2.27
C ARG A 94 17.36 5.33 3.21
N ASP A 95 18.59 5.13 2.74
CA ASP A 95 19.78 5.30 3.55
C ASP A 95 20.01 6.79 3.83
N GLU A 96 19.71 7.66 2.87
CA GLU A 96 19.70 9.12 3.04
C GLU A 96 18.65 9.58 4.07
N PHE A 97 17.40 9.15 3.95
CA PHE A 97 16.35 9.50 4.90
C PHE A 97 16.67 9.03 6.32
N ARG A 98 17.21 7.82 6.48
CA ARG A 98 17.67 7.32 7.78
C ARG A 98 18.81 8.16 8.35
N HIS A 99 19.71 8.64 7.49
CA HIS A 99 20.78 9.53 7.90
C HIS A 99 20.24 10.88 8.39
N ASP A 100 19.30 11.48 7.67
CA ASP A 100 18.73 12.78 8.00
C ASP A 100 17.88 12.72 9.27
N ASP A 101 17.11 11.63 9.42
CA ASP A 101 16.21 11.42 10.56
C ASP A 101 16.90 10.81 11.78
N ARG A 102 18.22 10.58 11.74
CA ARG A 102 18.94 9.87 12.80
C ARG A 102 18.74 10.45 14.20
N ASN A 103 18.53 11.77 14.30
CA ASN A 103 18.36 12.49 15.56
C ASN A 103 16.91 12.58 16.05
N LEU A 104 15.93 12.08 15.27
CA LEU A 104 14.54 12.06 15.72
C LEU A 104 14.36 11.02 16.84
N PRO A 105 13.47 11.29 17.82
CA PRO A 105 13.17 10.34 18.87
C PRO A 105 12.43 9.11 18.28
N ALA A 106 12.59 7.95 18.94
CA ALA A 106 12.15 6.66 18.39
C ALA A 106 10.63 6.58 18.17
N ASP A 107 9.83 7.29 18.98
CA ASP A 107 8.37 7.38 18.85
C ASP A 107 7.91 8.16 17.61
N LYS A 108 8.82 8.91 16.96
CA LYS A 108 8.57 9.64 15.71
C LYS A 108 9.13 8.93 14.48
N LYS A 109 9.76 7.77 14.67
CA LYS A 109 10.38 6.97 13.59
C LYS A 109 9.54 5.75 13.22
N LYS A 110 9.66 5.34 11.97
CA LYS A 110 9.20 4.06 11.43
C LYS A 110 10.31 3.53 10.52
N SER A 111 10.89 2.37 10.85
CA SER A 111 12.05 1.81 10.11
C SER A 111 13.27 2.77 10.06
N ASP A 112 13.57 3.39 11.20
CA ASP A 112 14.67 4.35 11.40
C ASP A 112 14.58 5.67 10.61
N MET A 113 13.42 5.97 10.04
CA MET A 113 13.13 7.21 9.32
C MET A 113 11.84 7.85 9.84
N SER A 114 11.65 9.14 9.60
CA SER A 114 10.42 9.87 9.90
C SER A 114 9.24 9.24 9.16
N LYS A 115 8.03 9.39 9.71
CA LYS A 115 6.80 8.91 9.04
C LYS A 115 6.64 9.51 7.64
N THR A 116 7.04 10.77 7.46
CA THR A 116 7.01 11.46 6.17
C THR A 116 7.90 10.79 5.14
N HIS A 117 9.17 10.52 5.48
CA HIS A 117 10.09 9.84 4.57
C HIS A 117 9.69 8.38 4.32
N TYR A 118 9.17 7.70 5.34
CA TYR A 118 8.61 6.36 5.21
C TYR A 118 7.46 6.32 4.20
N ASP A 119 6.51 7.24 4.29
CA ASP A 119 5.37 7.26 3.38
C ASP A 119 5.81 7.66 1.95
N ALA A 120 6.78 8.57 1.81
CA ALA A 120 7.34 8.96 0.53
C ALA A 120 8.02 7.79 -0.21
N ILE A 121 8.86 7.02 0.49
CA ILE A 121 9.55 5.88 -0.13
C ILE A 121 8.60 4.74 -0.50
N HIS A 122 7.57 4.49 0.31
CA HIS A 122 6.54 3.49 -0.02
C HIS A 122 5.66 3.96 -1.17
N LYS A 123 5.35 5.25 -1.26
CA LYS A 123 4.64 5.82 -2.41
C LYS A 123 5.45 5.68 -3.69
N ALA A 124 6.76 5.96 -3.64
CA ALA A 124 7.66 5.78 -4.78
C ALA A 124 7.76 4.32 -5.22
N ALA A 125 7.90 3.39 -4.27
CA ALA A 125 7.91 1.95 -4.53
C ALA A 125 6.59 1.46 -5.16
N GLY A 126 5.45 1.92 -4.62
CA GLY A 126 4.12 1.60 -5.14
C GLY A 126 3.88 2.09 -6.57
N VAL A 127 4.41 3.26 -6.94
CA VAL A 127 4.36 3.77 -8.33
C VAL A 127 5.12 2.85 -9.29
N MET A 128 6.22 2.26 -8.85
CA MET A 128 7.04 1.34 -9.65
C MET A 128 6.55 -0.12 -9.59
N GLY A 129 5.61 -0.44 -8.70
CA GLY A 129 5.17 -1.81 -8.43
C GLY A 129 6.26 -2.67 -7.79
N ILE A 130 7.15 -2.08 -6.98
CA ILE A 130 8.23 -2.79 -6.29
C ILE A 130 7.82 -3.00 -4.83
N ASP A 131 7.74 -4.26 -4.41
CA ASP A 131 7.40 -4.63 -3.03
C ASP A 131 8.63 -5.06 -2.21
N GLN A 132 9.76 -5.36 -2.86
CA GLN A 132 11.01 -5.82 -2.22
C GLN A 132 12.19 -4.93 -2.65
N TRP A 133 12.81 -4.18 -1.73
CA TRP A 133 13.90 -3.24 -2.05
C TRP A 133 14.81 -2.91 -0.86
#